data_AF-B0DV14-F1
#
_entry.id   AF-B0DV14-F1
#
_cell.length_a   1.000
_cell.length_b   1.000
_cell.length_c   1.000
_cell.angle_alpha   90.00
_cell.angle_beta   90.00
_cell.angle_gamma   90.00
#
_symmetry.space_group_name_H-M   'P 1'
#
loop_
_entity.id
_entity.type
_entity.pdbx_description
1 polymer ?
#
loop_
_entity_poly.entity_id
_entity_poly.type
_entity_poly.pdbx_seq_one_letter_code
_entity_poly.pdbx_strand_id
1 'polypeptide(L)'
;MSTFTWEEILRGVHTIQEVRYAIAAMYGLQLYEWFASFDKEVNLIHQARWSSIKVAYLLCRYYPLCFWPVFMWAYIGNHSSEVCEYVLWPIHALLAPFLFFSQGLSLAKFTKDLASYFNPAVMVMRAYAFSGRNRWVLIPLATCYSGLLAVDIWAFCIDIKPIPPSFYTLIGRTGCFPNYGDQDRADAIGYSMQCRKAQNREVSLARYFISQGLSSFGFIAFTNATTAVCFFRRNHGGRGVGLPLVLVSSNLVACRVILLLRRKASPTQSEISRRNSNIVHNAFKHSDVWTMDPGE
;
A
#
# COMPACT_ATOMS: atom_id res chain seq x y z
N MET A 1 33.14 4.95 25.57
CA MET A 1 32.15 6.01 25.32
C MET A 1 32.45 6.57 23.94
N SER A 2 31.66 6.25 22.92
CA SER A 2 31.84 6.84 21.59
C SER A 2 31.45 8.31 21.66
N THR A 3 32.41 9.21 21.49
CA THR A 3 32.17 10.64 21.44
C THR A 3 31.53 10.98 20.10
N PHE A 4 30.24 11.34 20.10
CA PHE A 4 29.59 11.90 18.92
C PHE A 4 30.23 13.24 18.57
N THR A 5 30.56 13.42 17.29
CA THR A 5 31.03 14.71 16.78
C THR A 5 29.84 15.67 16.59
N TRP A 6 30.09 16.98 16.71
CA TRP A 6 29.05 18.00 16.50
C TRP A 6 28.37 17.90 15.13
N GLU A 7 29.11 17.49 14.10
CA GLU A 7 28.58 17.29 12.76
C GLU A 7 27.57 16.13 12.69
N GLU A 8 27.82 15.02 13.39
CA GLU A 8 26.91 13.89 13.46
C GLU A 8 25.61 14.26 14.18
N ILE A 9 25.70 15.07 15.23
CA ILE A 9 24.56 15.55 16.01
C ILE A 9 23.69 16.47 15.15
N LEU A 10 24.29 17.46 14.49
CA LEU A 10 23.58 18.38 13.60
C LEU A 10 22.89 17.64 12.45
N ARG A 11 23.58 16.65 11.86
CA ARG A 11 23.00 15.81 10.80
C ARG A 11 21.82 14.99 11.33
N GLY A 12 21.94 14.39 12.51
CA GLY A 12 20.86 13.64 13.15
C GLY A 12 19.62 14.49 13.40
N VAL A 13 19.80 15.70 13.94
CA VAL A 13 18.69 16.66 14.17
C VAL A 13 18.01 17.04 12.86
N HIS A 14 18.77 17.33 11.81
CA HIS A 14 18.22 17.65 10.50
C HIS A 14 17.40 16.50 9.93
N THR A 15 17.94 15.28 9.94
CA THR A 15 17.22 14.08 9.47
C THR A 15 15.95 13.83 10.26
N ILE A 16 15.96 14.02 11.59
CA ILE A 16 14.75 13.89 12.42
C ILE A 16 13.66 14.88 11.97
N GLN A 17 14.03 16.15 11.73
CA GLN A 17 13.08 17.17 11.29
C GLN A 17 12.52 16.86 9.89
N GLU A 18 13.39 16.47 8.95
CA GLU A 18 12.96 16.06 7.61
C GLU A 18 11.94 14.92 7.65
N VAL A 19 12.20 13.90 8.49
CA VAL A 19 11.29 12.77 8.66
C VAL A 19 9.96 13.20 9.26
N ARG A 20 9.98 14.08 10.28
CA ARG A 20 8.74 14.62 10.88
C ARG A 20 7.88 15.35 9.84
N TYR A 21 8.48 16.22 9.03
CA TYR A 21 7.76 16.90 7.94
C TYR A 21 7.25 15.92 6.89
N ALA A 22 8.05 14.91 6.52
CA ALA A 22 7.63 13.88 5.57
C ALA A 22 6.42 13.09 6.09
N ILE A 23 6.42 12.66 7.35
CA ILE A 23 5.31 11.91 7.96
C ILE A 23 4.03 12.76 7.96
N ALA A 24 4.13 14.04 8.32
CA ALA A 24 2.99 14.95 8.32
C ALA A 24 2.46 15.22 6.90
N ALA A 25 3.37 15.44 5.93
CA ALA A 25 3.02 15.66 4.53
C ALA A 25 2.33 14.43 3.91
N MET A 26 2.82 13.22 4.19
CA MET A 26 2.19 11.98 3.72
C MET A 26 0.81 11.78 4.32
N TYR A 27 0.58 12.16 5.59
CA TYR A 27 -0.77 12.14 6.16
C TYR A 27 -1.71 13.14 5.48
N GLY A 28 -1.22 14.37 5.24
CA GLY A 28 -1.96 15.38 4.52
C GLY A 28 -2.36 14.91 3.11
N LEU A 29 -1.45 14.26 2.40
CA LEU A 29 -1.72 13.64 1.10
C LEU A 29 -2.78 12.54 1.20
N GLN A 30 -2.70 11.67 2.22
CA GLN A 30 -3.69 10.63 2.46
C GLN A 30 -5.09 11.21 2.70
N LEU A 31 -5.20 12.25 3.52
CA LEU A 31 -6.47 12.95 3.80
C LEU A 31 -7.01 13.63 2.54
N TYR A 32 -6.16 14.34 1.79
CA TYR A 32 -6.54 14.99 0.54
C TYR A 32 -7.10 13.97 -0.46
N GLU A 33 -6.40 12.86 -0.68
CA GLU A 33 -6.84 11.77 -1.57
C GLU A 33 -8.13 11.08 -1.10
N TRP A 34 -8.32 11.00 0.22
CA TRP A 34 -9.55 10.51 0.82
C TRP A 34 -10.73 11.42 0.48
N PHE A 35 -10.65 12.70 0.80
CA PHE A 35 -11.69 13.69 0.51
C PHE A 35 -11.97 13.82 -1.00
N ALA A 36 -10.93 13.93 -1.82
CA ALA A 36 -11.05 14.11 -3.27
C ALA A 36 -11.73 12.92 -3.99
N SER A 37 -11.72 11.73 -3.38
CA SER A 37 -12.34 10.54 -3.95
C SER A 37 -13.56 10.04 -3.18
N PHE A 38 -13.99 10.74 -2.12
CA PHE A 38 -15.02 10.28 -1.20
C PHE A 38 -16.35 9.97 -1.91
N ASP A 39 -16.86 10.87 -2.75
CA ASP A 39 -18.11 10.67 -3.50
C ASP A 39 -18.06 9.41 -4.39
N LYS A 40 -16.96 9.25 -5.14
CA LYS A 40 -16.74 8.08 -6.01
C LYS A 40 -16.66 6.80 -5.19
N GLU A 41 -16.05 6.86 -4.01
CA GLU A 41 -15.89 5.73 -3.10
C GLU A 41 -17.24 5.30 -2.51
N VAL A 42 -18.08 6.26 -2.10
CA VAL A 42 -19.44 6.00 -1.62
C VAL A 42 -20.28 5.30 -2.69
N ASN A 43 -20.27 5.83 -3.90
CA ASN A 43 -21.07 5.30 -5.01
C ASN A 43 -20.56 3.93 -5.52
N LEU A 44 -19.24 3.72 -5.60
CA LEU A 44 -18.66 2.51 -6.25
C LEU A 44 -18.30 1.38 -5.27
N ILE A 45 -17.97 1.70 -4.02
CA ILE A 45 -17.46 0.74 -3.03
C ILE A 45 -18.48 0.51 -1.94
N HIS A 46 -18.97 1.58 -1.29
CA HIS A 46 -19.84 1.45 -0.12
C HIS A 46 -21.19 0.86 -0.47
N GLN A 47 -21.81 1.32 -1.56
CA GLN A 47 -23.10 0.79 -2.06
C GLN A 47 -22.98 -0.62 -2.69
N ALA A 48 -21.77 -1.05 -3.07
CA ALA A 48 -21.57 -2.35 -3.67
C ALA A 48 -21.69 -3.50 -2.64
N ARG A 49 -22.12 -4.68 -3.10
CA ARG A 49 -22.18 -5.91 -2.29
C ARG A 49 -20.82 -6.23 -1.66
N TRP A 50 -20.88 -6.81 -0.46
CA TRP A 50 -19.70 -7.29 0.24
C TRP A 50 -18.96 -8.32 -0.61
N SER A 51 -17.67 -8.07 -0.81
CA SER A 51 -16.76 -8.88 -1.61
C SER A 51 -15.37 -8.78 -0.99
N SER A 52 -14.52 -9.79 -1.22
CA SER A 52 -13.12 -9.77 -0.76
C SER A 52 -12.38 -8.51 -1.24
N ILE A 53 -12.67 -8.04 -2.47
CA ILE A 53 -12.11 -6.80 -3.03
C ILE A 53 -12.56 -5.57 -2.23
N LYS A 54 -13.82 -5.53 -1.77
CA LYS A 54 -14.33 -4.43 -0.93
C LYS A 54 -13.61 -4.41 0.41
N VAL A 55 -13.47 -5.56 1.07
CA VAL A 55 -12.75 -5.68 2.35
C VAL A 55 -11.29 -5.26 2.21
N ALA A 56 -10.58 -5.76 1.19
CA ALA A 56 -9.19 -5.39 0.92
C ALA A 56 -9.04 -3.88 0.66
N TYR A 57 -9.96 -3.29 -0.12
CA TYR A 57 -9.98 -1.85 -0.35
C TYR A 57 -10.19 -1.06 0.95
N LEU A 58 -11.20 -1.42 1.75
CA LEU A 58 -11.50 -0.71 3.00
C LEU A 58 -10.33 -0.80 3.99
N LEU A 59 -9.69 -1.96 4.11
CA LEU A 59 -8.51 -2.10 4.97
C LEU A 59 -7.34 -1.28 4.46
N CYS A 60 -6.98 -1.39 3.18
CA CYS A 60 -5.90 -0.61 2.56
C CYS A 60 -6.13 0.90 2.67
N ARG A 61 -7.39 1.36 2.66
CA ARG A 61 -7.76 2.79 2.71
C ARG A 61 -7.86 3.33 4.13
N TYR A 62 -8.69 2.70 4.96
CA TYR A 62 -9.07 3.23 6.28
C TYR A 62 -8.11 2.80 7.39
N TYR A 63 -7.43 1.66 7.26
CA TYR A 63 -6.44 1.27 8.27
C TYR A 63 -5.31 2.32 8.37
N PRO A 64 -4.69 2.78 7.26
CA PRO A 64 -3.76 3.89 7.32
C PRO A 64 -4.35 5.17 7.87
N LEU A 65 -5.56 5.52 7.45
CA LEU A 65 -6.21 6.75 7.87
C LEU A 65 -6.42 6.80 9.41
N CYS A 66 -6.87 5.69 10.00
CA CYS A 66 -7.13 5.60 11.44
C CYS A 66 -5.85 5.43 12.27
N PHE A 67 -4.86 4.69 11.77
CA PHE A 67 -3.66 4.37 12.56
C PHE A 67 -2.54 5.40 12.43
N TRP A 68 -2.49 6.17 11.33
CA TRP A 68 -1.45 7.17 11.12
C TRP A 68 -1.35 8.26 12.20
N PRO A 69 -2.44 8.72 12.86
CA PRO A 69 -2.33 9.62 14.01
C PRO A 69 -1.53 9.04 15.17
N VAL A 70 -1.66 7.73 15.45
CA VAL A 70 -0.87 7.04 16.49
C VAL A 70 0.61 7.00 16.10
N PHE A 71 0.87 6.73 14.81
CA PHE A 71 2.22 6.81 14.24
C PHE A 71 2.80 8.23 14.33
N MET A 72 2.03 9.27 13.99
CA MET A 72 2.45 10.67 14.15
C MET A 72 2.76 11.01 15.61
N TRP A 73 1.93 10.57 16.55
CA TRP A 73 2.21 10.77 17.97
C TRP A 73 3.57 10.18 18.38
N ALA A 74 3.88 8.95 17.94
CA ALA A 74 5.13 8.28 18.28
C ALA A 74 6.37 8.96 17.68
N TYR A 75 6.32 9.41 16.41
CA TYR A 75 7.50 9.93 15.69
C TYR A 75 7.63 11.46 15.70
N ILE A 76 6.53 12.20 15.77
CA ILE A 76 6.54 13.66 15.82
C ILE A 76 6.57 14.15 17.27
N GLY A 77 6.00 13.39 18.21
CA GLY A 77 6.01 13.72 19.63
C GLY A 77 7.43 13.82 20.23
N ASN A 78 7.51 14.43 21.41
CA ASN A 78 8.75 14.54 22.19
C ASN A 78 8.65 13.60 23.40
N HIS A 79 9.21 12.40 23.25
CA HIS A 79 9.16 11.32 24.23
C HIS A 79 10.51 11.15 24.95
N SER A 80 10.48 10.52 26.12
CA SER A 80 11.71 10.06 26.79
C SER A 80 12.20 8.76 26.14
N SER A 81 13.49 8.47 26.35
CA SER A 81 14.10 7.22 25.86
C SER A 81 13.35 5.97 26.36
N GLU A 82 12.89 5.99 27.61
CA GLU A 82 12.14 4.89 28.24
C GLU A 82 10.82 4.63 27.51
N VAL A 83 10.04 5.69 27.22
CA VAL A 83 8.77 5.56 26.49
C VAL A 83 9.03 4.99 25.10
N CYS A 84 10.08 5.45 24.43
CA CYS A 84 10.40 4.95 23.09
C CYS A 84 10.80 3.48 23.06
N GLU A 85 11.45 2.95 24.09
CA GLU A 85 11.79 1.53 24.17
C GLU A 85 10.54 0.64 24.16
N TYR A 86 9.49 1.04 24.88
CA TYR A 86 8.22 0.30 24.94
C TYR A 86 7.30 0.54 23.74
N VAL A 87 7.31 1.75 23.18
CA VAL A 87 6.39 2.15 22.10
C VAL A 87 6.87 1.69 20.73
N LEU A 88 8.18 1.59 20.51
CA LEU A 88 8.76 1.35 19.18
C LEU A 88 8.29 0.04 18.56
N TRP A 89 8.31 -1.05 19.33
CA TRP A 89 7.91 -2.39 18.86
C TRP A 89 6.43 -2.47 18.48
N PRO A 90 5.47 -2.08 19.35
CA PRO A 90 4.05 -2.06 19.01
C PRO A 90 3.74 -1.20 17.79
N ILE A 91 4.34 -0.01 17.67
CA ILE A 91 4.11 0.89 16.54
C ILE A 91 4.56 0.25 15.22
N HIS A 92 5.72 -0.40 15.20
CA HIS A 92 6.19 -1.10 14.00
C HIS A 92 5.36 -2.35 13.68
N ALA A 93 4.94 -3.11 14.70
CA ALA A 93 4.02 -4.23 14.51
C ALA A 93 2.68 -3.75 13.89
N LEU A 94 2.20 -2.56 14.28
CA LEU A 94 0.99 -1.96 13.73
C LEU A 94 1.19 -1.32 12.35
N LEU A 95 2.43 -0.97 11.98
CA LEU A 95 2.80 -0.59 10.60
C LEU A 95 2.88 -1.79 9.66
N ALA A 96 3.18 -2.99 10.16
CA ALA A 96 3.36 -4.16 9.32
C ALA A 96 2.15 -4.44 8.39
N PRO A 97 0.88 -4.31 8.83
CA PRO A 97 -0.27 -4.41 7.93
C PRO A 97 -0.30 -3.39 6.79
N PHE A 98 0.33 -2.22 6.90
CA PHE A 98 0.41 -1.25 5.79
C PHE A 98 1.22 -1.80 4.61
N LEU A 99 2.31 -2.50 4.94
CA LEU A 99 3.13 -3.22 3.97
C LEU A 99 2.32 -4.38 3.38
N PHE A 100 1.59 -5.12 4.22
CA PHE A 100 0.87 -6.32 3.80
C PHE A 100 -0.39 -6.05 2.98
N PHE A 101 -1.17 -5.01 3.29
CA PHE A 101 -2.43 -4.71 2.62
C PHE A 101 -2.21 -4.14 1.21
N SER A 102 -1.17 -3.33 1.01
CA SER A 102 -0.79 -2.85 -0.32
C SER A 102 -0.15 -3.93 -1.17
N GLN A 103 0.70 -4.77 -0.58
CA GLN A 103 1.56 -5.67 -1.33
C GLN A 103 0.97 -7.09 -1.49
N GLY A 104 0.12 -7.58 -0.58
CA GLY A 104 -0.56 -8.89 -0.70
C GLY A 104 0.15 -10.05 0.01
N LEU A 105 0.03 -10.14 1.34
CA LEU A 105 0.61 -11.23 2.16
C LEU A 105 -0.07 -12.60 1.98
N SER A 106 0.56 -13.55 1.29
CA SER A 106 0.21 -14.97 1.41
C SER A 106 0.48 -15.46 2.85
N LEU A 107 -0.48 -15.30 3.75
CA LEU A 107 -0.43 -15.90 5.09
C LEU A 107 -0.82 -17.38 5.02
N ALA A 108 -0.23 -18.12 4.07
CA ALA A 108 -0.54 -19.53 3.83
C ALA A 108 0.23 -20.49 4.75
N LYS A 109 1.00 -20.00 5.74
CA LYS A 109 1.85 -20.87 6.56
C LYS A 109 1.61 -20.84 8.08
N PHE A 110 0.73 -19.99 8.60
CA PHE A 110 0.55 -19.86 10.06
C PHE A 110 -0.79 -20.35 10.63
N THR A 111 -1.81 -20.65 9.81
CA THR A 111 -3.01 -21.33 10.31
C THR A 111 -3.51 -22.32 9.26
N LYS A 112 -3.61 -23.61 9.61
CA LYS A 112 -4.11 -24.65 8.69
C LYS A 112 -5.60 -24.49 8.36
N ASP A 113 -6.37 -23.71 9.14
CA ASP A 113 -7.82 -23.63 8.99
C ASP A 113 -8.40 -22.20 8.83
N LEU A 114 -7.59 -21.14 8.91
CA LEU A 114 -8.07 -19.75 8.77
C LEU A 114 -7.41 -18.96 7.63
N ALA A 115 -6.75 -19.66 6.68
CA ALA A 115 -6.10 -19.07 5.51
C ALA A 115 -7.03 -18.85 4.30
N SER A 116 -8.32 -19.18 4.42
CA SER A 116 -9.29 -19.09 3.30
C SER A 116 -9.93 -17.70 3.14
N TYR A 117 -9.91 -16.85 4.18
CA TYR A 117 -10.71 -15.62 4.18
C TYR A 117 -9.96 -14.31 3.90
N PHE A 118 -8.62 -14.28 4.01
CA PHE A 118 -7.84 -13.07 3.73
C PHE A 118 -7.04 -13.21 2.44
N ASN A 119 -7.71 -12.93 1.33
CA ASN A 119 -7.20 -13.12 -0.01
C ASN A 119 -6.12 -12.06 -0.35
N PRO A 120 -4.83 -12.45 -0.47
CA PRO A 120 -3.74 -11.49 -0.40
C PRO A 120 -3.08 -11.22 -1.75
N ALA A 121 -3.88 -10.77 -2.69
CA ALA A 121 -3.43 -10.83 -4.07
C ALA A 121 -4.10 -9.79 -4.93
N VAL A 122 -4.27 -8.54 -4.50
CA VAL A 122 -4.83 -7.55 -5.43
C VAL A 122 -3.86 -7.31 -6.59
N MET A 123 -2.56 -7.12 -6.33
CA MET A 123 -1.55 -6.98 -7.39
C MET A 123 -1.19 -8.34 -8.02
N VAL A 124 -0.94 -9.37 -7.22
CA VAL A 124 -0.58 -10.72 -7.71
C VAL A 124 -1.74 -11.44 -8.40
N MET A 125 -2.99 -11.42 -7.87
CA MET A 125 -4.15 -11.97 -8.62
C MET A 125 -4.41 -11.16 -9.87
N ARG A 126 -4.21 -9.84 -9.87
CA ARG A 126 -4.34 -9.07 -11.12
C ARG A 126 -3.30 -9.52 -12.13
N ALA A 127 -2.02 -9.57 -11.76
CA ALA A 127 -0.97 -10.07 -12.64
C ALA A 127 -1.23 -11.51 -13.12
N TYR A 128 -1.72 -12.39 -12.24
CA TYR A 128 -2.06 -13.77 -12.55
C TYR A 128 -3.29 -13.90 -13.47
N ALA A 129 -4.34 -13.11 -13.21
CA ALA A 129 -5.51 -13.04 -14.06
C ALA A 129 -5.15 -12.49 -15.46
N PHE A 130 -4.26 -11.50 -15.53
CA PHE A 130 -3.80 -10.92 -16.79
C PHE A 130 -2.83 -11.81 -17.58
N SER A 131 -2.11 -12.71 -16.92
CA SER A 131 -1.26 -13.72 -17.58
C SER A 131 -2.06 -14.95 -18.05
N GLY A 132 -3.38 -14.82 -18.18
CA GLY A 132 -4.25 -15.92 -18.64
C GLY A 132 -4.27 -17.10 -17.67
N ARG A 133 -4.12 -16.84 -16.37
CA ARG A 133 -3.95 -17.88 -15.33
C ARG A 133 -2.75 -18.82 -15.56
N ASN A 134 -1.74 -18.38 -16.29
CA ASN A 134 -0.54 -19.19 -16.50
C ASN A 134 0.26 -19.34 -15.19
N ARG A 135 0.29 -20.57 -14.65
CA ARG A 135 1.00 -20.89 -13.40
C ARG A 135 2.51 -20.65 -13.50
N TRP A 136 3.09 -20.71 -14.69
CA TRP A 136 4.51 -20.46 -14.93
C TRP A 136 4.90 -19.00 -14.67
N VAL A 137 3.98 -18.05 -14.82
CA VAL A 137 4.20 -16.64 -14.48
C VAL A 137 3.98 -16.40 -12.98
N LEU A 138 3.08 -17.16 -12.37
CA LEU A 138 2.76 -17.05 -10.95
C LEU A 138 3.95 -17.43 -10.06
N ILE A 139 4.67 -18.49 -10.39
CA ILE A 139 5.81 -18.98 -9.60
C ILE A 139 6.88 -17.89 -9.39
N PRO A 140 7.50 -17.32 -10.44
CA PRO A 140 8.55 -16.31 -10.26
C PRO A 140 8.02 -15.03 -9.60
N LEU A 141 6.78 -14.64 -9.90
CA LEU A 141 6.16 -13.47 -9.27
C LEU A 141 5.94 -13.70 -7.77
N ALA A 142 5.43 -14.86 -7.39
CA ALA A 142 5.24 -15.26 -6.00
C ALA A 142 6.58 -15.39 -5.26
N THR A 143 7.62 -15.92 -5.91
CA THR A 143 8.96 -16.02 -5.33
C THR A 143 9.56 -14.63 -5.07
N CYS A 144 9.63 -13.75 -6.09
CA CYS A 144 10.16 -12.38 -5.92
C CYS A 144 9.36 -11.63 -4.84
N TYR A 145 8.03 -11.78 -4.85
CA TYR A 145 7.15 -11.19 -3.86
C TYR A 145 7.41 -11.70 -2.43
N SER A 146 7.54 -13.02 -2.26
CA SER A 146 7.82 -13.62 -0.94
C SER A 146 9.18 -13.18 -0.38
N GLY A 147 10.17 -12.97 -1.25
CA GLY A 147 11.50 -12.46 -0.86
C GLY A 147 11.43 -11.03 -0.36
N LEU A 148 10.73 -10.14 -1.09
CA LEU A 148 10.49 -8.76 -0.65
C LEU A 148 9.77 -8.73 0.71
N LEU A 149 8.75 -9.56 0.87
CA LEU A 149 7.99 -9.64 2.10
C LEU A 149 8.81 -10.18 3.28
N ALA A 150 9.65 -11.19 3.06
CA ALA A 150 10.54 -11.71 4.10
C ALA A 150 11.52 -10.63 4.58
N VAL A 151 12.06 -9.84 3.64
CA VAL A 151 12.96 -8.72 3.93
C VAL A 151 12.23 -7.63 4.70
N ASP A 152 11.01 -7.28 4.30
CA ASP A 152 10.17 -6.31 5.01
C ASP A 152 9.85 -6.79 6.44
N ILE A 153 9.41 -8.04 6.62
CA ILE A 153 9.14 -8.59 7.97
C ILE A 153 10.41 -8.57 8.83
N TRP A 154 11.55 -8.99 8.27
CA TRP A 154 12.80 -9.01 9.01
C TRP A 154 13.23 -7.59 9.42
N ALA A 155 13.20 -6.64 8.48
CA ALA A 155 13.61 -5.25 8.71
C ALA A 155 12.68 -4.51 9.66
N PHE A 156 11.36 -4.73 9.58
CA PHE A 156 10.36 -3.98 10.34
C PHE A 156 9.87 -4.67 11.60
N CYS A 157 10.02 -5.98 11.76
CA CYS A 157 9.46 -6.70 12.90
C CYS A 157 10.51 -7.39 13.78
N ILE A 158 11.72 -7.69 13.29
CA ILE A 158 12.67 -8.52 14.04
C ILE A 158 13.82 -7.68 14.62
N ASP A 159 14.47 -6.85 13.81
CA ASP A 159 15.69 -6.13 14.23
C ASP A 159 15.49 -4.62 14.35
N ILE A 160 14.67 -4.22 15.31
CA ILE A 160 14.41 -2.80 15.61
C ILE A 160 15.18 -2.42 16.87
N LYS A 161 16.26 -1.67 16.71
CA LYS A 161 17.03 -1.14 17.85
C LYS A 161 16.67 0.33 18.06
N PRO A 162 16.27 0.77 19.26
CA PRO A 162 16.06 2.18 19.54
C PRO A 162 17.37 2.97 19.45
N ILE A 163 17.26 4.29 19.28
CA ILE A 163 18.40 5.21 19.43
C ILE A 163 18.98 5.09 20.86
N PRO A 164 20.31 5.05 21.04
CA PRO A 164 20.92 4.91 22.35
C PRO A 164 20.56 6.07 23.30
N PRO A 165 20.37 5.81 24.62
CA PRO A 165 19.97 6.85 25.59
C PRO A 165 20.92 8.05 25.67
N SER A 166 22.21 7.86 25.37
CA SER A 166 23.22 8.93 25.33
C SER A 166 22.91 10.03 24.30
N PHE A 167 22.19 9.70 23.23
CA PHE A 167 21.74 10.68 22.24
C PHE A 167 20.58 11.54 22.79
N TYR A 168 19.66 10.92 23.54
CA TYR A 168 18.56 11.63 24.22
C TYR A 168 19.07 12.58 25.31
N THR A 169 20.14 12.23 26.02
CA THR A 169 20.72 13.16 27.01
C THR A 169 21.30 14.42 26.37
N LEU A 170 21.73 14.35 25.11
CA LEU A 170 22.37 15.45 24.40
C LEU A 170 21.37 16.35 23.67
N ILE A 171 20.42 15.76 22.95
CA ILE A 171 19.42 16.49 22.14
C ILE A 171 18.15 16.78 22.96
N GLY A 172 17.94 16.06 24.06
CA GLY A 172 16.72 16.09 24.84
C GLY A 172 15.67 15.11 24.31
N ARG A 173 14.40 15.42 24.60
CA ARG A 173 13.26 14.58 24.19
C ARG A 173 13.01 14.71 22.68
N THR A 174 12.77 13.58 22.02
CA THR A 174 12.52 13.51 20.59
C THR A 174 11.53 12.38 20.27
N GLY A 175 11.19 12.19 19.00
CA GLY A 175 10.32 11.10 18.56
C GLY A 175 11.01 9.73 18.66
N CYS A 176 10.21 8.68 18.64
CA CYS A 176 10.69 7.31 18.76
C CYS A 176 11.19 6.77 17.41
N PHE A 177 12.37 7.21 17.00
CA PHE A 177 13.03 6.74 15.78
C PHE A 177 13.88 5.50 16.05
N PRO A 178 13.85 4.49 15.18
CA PRO A 178 14.79 3.38 15.25
C PRO A 178 16.17 3.80 14.72
N ASN A 179 17.21 3.11 15.18
CA ASN A 179 18.58 3.35 14.77
C ASN A 179 18.88 2.69 13.41
N TYR A 180 18.71 3.45 12.33
CA TYR A 180 19.07 3.04 10.96
C TYR A 180 20.56 3.26 10.61
N GLY A 181 21.41 3.64 11.57
CA GLY A 181 22.81 3.96 11.34
C GLY A 181 23.72 2.73 11.14
N ASP A 182 23.21 1.53 11.43
CA ASP A 182 23.97 0.28 11.34
C ASP A 182 24.16 -0.13 9.87
N GLN A 183 25.41 -0.11 9.42
CA GLN A 183 25.80 -0.20 8.00
C GLN A 183 25.33 -1.52 7.34
N ASP A 184 25.26 -2.60 8.14
CA ASP A 184 24.85 -3.93 7.70
C ASP A 184 23.35 -4.01 7.30
N ARG A 185 22.51 -3.11 7.83
CA ARG A 185 21.06 -3.13 7.58
C ARG A 185 20.65 -2.46 6.28
N ALA A 186 21.47 -1.53 5.79
CA ALA A 186 21.24 -0.99 4.46
C ALA A 186 21.38 -2.13 3.45
N ASP A 187 22.51 -2.83 3.43
CA ASP A 187 22.90 -3.81 2.38
C ASP A 187 21.84 -4.89 2.15
N ALA A 188 21.20 -5.40 3.20
CA ALA A 188 20.16 -6.44 3.10
C ALA A 188 18.90 -6.01 2.31
N ILE A 189 18.48 -4.74 2.37
CA ILE A 189 17.25 -4.25 1.72
C ILE A 189 17.45 -4.09 0.20
N GLY A 190 18.70 -3.97 -0.27
CA GLY A 190 19.02 -3.60 -1.65
C GLY A 190 19.12 -4.80 -2.56
N TYR A 191 19.65 -5.89 -2.03
CA TYR A 191 19.74 -7.16 -2.76
C TYR A 191 18.35 -7.73 -3.12
N SER A 192 17.31 -7.45 -2.32
CA SER A 192 15.95 -7.92 -2.60
C SER A 192 15.26 -7.21 -3.78
N MET A 193 15.70 -6.00 -4.14
CA MET A 193 15.07 -5.19 -5.20
C MET A 193 15.66 -5.41 -6.59
N GLN A 194 16.69 -6.25 -6.73
CA GLN A 194 17.31 -6.56 -8.03
C GLN A 194 16.54 -7.64 -8.83
N CYS A 195 15.21 -7.51 -8.98
CA CYS A 195 14.43 -8.39 -9.86
C CYS A 195 14.55 -7.92 -11.34
N ARG A 196 15.16 -8.77 -12.19
CA ARG A 196 15.42 -8.52 -13.62
C ARG A 196 14.13 -8.27 -14.41
N LYS A 197 14.22 -7.30 -15.34
CA LYS A 197 13.19 -6.90 -16.30
C LYS A 197 12.79 -8.09 -17.20
N ALA A 198 11.57 -8.61 -17.04
CA ALA A 198 11.00 -9.60 -17.94
C ALA A 198 10.39 -8.91 -19.17
N GLN A 199 10.72 -9.41 -20.36
CA GLN A 199 10.37 -8.82 -21.64
C GLN A 199 9.26 -9.63 -22.34
N ASN A 200 8.35 -8.90 -22.99
CA ASN A 200 7.53 -9.23 -24.18
C ASN A 200 6.02 -9.58 -24.11
N ARG A 201 5.40 -9.09 -25.21
CA ARG A 201 4.24 -9.51 -26.03
C ARG A 201 2.81 -9.03 -25.71
N GLU A 202 2.12 -8.73 -26.81
CA GLU A 202 0.98 -7.81 -26.95
C GLU A 202 -0.38 -8.52 -26.99
N VAL A 203 -1.43 -7.92 -26.38
CA VAL A 203 -2.86 -8.20 -26.64
C VAL A 203 -3.69 -6.91 -26.44
N SER A 204 -4.65 -6.63 -27.32
CA SER A 204 -5.14 -5.26 -27.60
C SER A 204 -6.23 -4.66 -26.69
N LEU A 205 -6.95 -5.43 -25.87
CA LEU A 205 -7.81 -4.85 -24.80
C LEU A 205 -7.13 -4.91 -23.42
N ALA A 206 -6.27 -5.91 -23.26
CA ALA A 206 -5.31 -5.98 -22.18
C ALA A 206 -4.35 -4.78 -22.22
N ARG A 207 -3.99 -4.24 -23.40
CA ARG A 207 -3.05 -3.11 -23.56
C ARG A 207 -3.38 -1.87 -22.73
N TYR A 208 -4.65 -1.48 -22.57
CA TYR A 208 -4.97 -0.31 -21.73
C TYR A 208 -4.82 -0.63 -20.23
N PHE A 209 -5.31 -1.79 -19.79
CA PHE A 209 -5.20 -2.23 -18.40
C PHE A 209 -3.77 -2.63 -18.01
N ILE A 210 -3.01 -3.21 -18.93
CA ILE A 210 -1.58 -3.48 -18.83
C ILE A 210 -0.84 -2.16 -18.84
N SER A 211 -1.10 -1.21 -19.74
CA SER A 211 -0.40 0.08 -19.73
C SER A 211 -0.61 0.82 -18.41
N GLN A 212 -1.83 0.86 -17.90
CA GLN A 212 -2.13 1.51 -16.62
C GLN A 212 -1.57 0.74 -15.42
N GLY A 213 -1.70 -0.59 -15.41
CA GLY A 213 -1.19 -1.45 -14.35
C GLY A 213 0.34 -1.54 -14.33
N LEU A 214 0.97 -1.58 -15.50
CA LEU A 214 2.42 -1.59 -15.73
C LEU A 214 3.01 -0.20 -15.47
N SER A 215 2.29 0.89 -15.76
CA SER A 215 2.67 2.24 -15.35
C SER A 215 2.62 2.38 -13.83
N SER A 216 1.56 1.87 -13.18
CA SER A 216 1.45 1.88 -11.72
C SER A 216 2.52 1.00 -11.06
N PHE A 217 2.75 -0.19 -11.60
CA PHE A 217 3.81 -1.10 -11.15
C PHE A 217 5.20 -0.50 -11.40
N GLY A 218 5.42 0.11 -12.56
CA GLY A 218 6.66 0.80 -12.91
C GLY A 218 6.91 1.99 -12.01
N PHE A 219 5.87 2.75 -11.65
CA PHE A 219 5.96 3.84 -10.68
C PHE A 219 6.32 3.30 -9.29
N ILE A 220 5.60 2.30 -8.78
CA ILE A 220 5.91 1.69 -7.47
C ILE A 220 7.32 1.10 -7.46
N ALA A 221 7.71 0.36 -8.50
CA ALA A 221 9.04 -0.21 -8.63
C ALA A 221 10.11 0.89 -8.71
N PHE A 222 9.84 1.99 -9.42
CA PHE A 222 10.74 3.14 -9.47
C PHE A 222 10.86 3.81 -8.11
N THR A 223 9.74 4.11 -7.42
CA THR A 223 9.75 4.71 -6.08
C THR A 223 10.46 3.81 -5.07
N ASN A 224 10.23 2.50 -5.12
CA ASN A 224 10.92 1.51 -4.28
C ASN A 224 12.42 1.48 -4.59
N ALA A 225 12.80 1.43 -5.87
CA ALA A 225 14.21 1.43 -6.29
C ALA A 225 14.92 2.74 -5.93
N THR A 226 14.29 3.90 -6.15
CA THR A 226 14.82 5.21 -5.74
C THR A 226 14.97 5.27 -4.23
N THR A 227 13.98 4.79 -3.48
CA THR A 227 14.06 4.75 -2.01
C THR A 227 15.18 3.85 -1.54
N ALA A 228 15.31 2.67 -2.13
CA ALA A 228 16.43 1.76 -1.89
C ALA A 228 17.76 2.47 -2.19
N VAL A 229 17.96 3.05 -3.38
CA VAL A 229 19.19 3.78 -3.75
C VAL A 229 19.50 4.92 -2.79
N CYS A 230 18.48 5.69 -2.36
CA CYS A 230 18.63 6.74 -1.35
C CYS A 230 19.05 6.17 0.00
N PHE A 231 18.54 4.99 0.38
CA PHE A 231 18.96 4.25 1.57
C PHE A 231 20.42 3.79 1.47
N PHE A 232 20.86 3.33 0.29
CA PHE A 232 22.22 2.85 0.00
C PHE A 232 23.29 3.93 -0.09
N ARG A 233 22.94 5.19 -0.41
CA ARG A 233 23.96 6.24 -0.52
C ARG A 233 24.56 6.53 0.87
N ARG A 234 25.84 6.17 1.02
CA ARG A 234 26.63 6.22 2.26
C ARG A 234 26.71 7.61 2.91
N ASN A 235 26.35 8.69 2.22
CA ASN A 235 26.67 10.06 2.65
C ASN A 235 25.57 11.13 2.53
N HIS A 236 24.29 10.77 2.31
CA HIS A 236 23.20 11.76 2.17
C HIS A 236 22.16 11.65 3.28
N GLY A 237 21.78 12.80 3.88
CA GLY A 237 20.89 12.93 5.04
C GLY A 237 19.42 12.51 4.85
N GLY A 238 19.03 12.05 3.67
CA GLY A 238 17.63 11.76 3.31
C GLY A 238 17.13 10.34 3.59
N ARG A 239 17.83 9.51 4.38
CA ARG A 239 17.51 8.07 4.52
C ARG A 239 16.13 7.78 5.13
N GLY A 240 15.60 8.68 5.96
CA GLY A 240 14.33 8.45 6.65
C GLY A 240 13.08 8.89 5.88
N VAL A 241 13.21 9.73 4.84
CA VAL A 241 12.07 10.36 4.16
C VAL A 241 11.36 9.40 3.19
N GLY A 242 12.12 8.49 2.57
CA GLY A 242 11.58 7.60 1.54
C GLY A 242 10.57 6.57 2.06
N LEU A 243 10.67 6.18 3.32
CA LEU A 243 9.88 5.09 3.88
C LEU A 243 8.39 5.46 4.07
N PRO A 244 8.04 6.59 4.71
CA PRO A 244 6.66 7.09 4.70
C PRO A 244 6.12 7.30 3.28
N LEU A 245 6.96 7.78 2.36
CA LEU A 245 6.59 8.02 0.97
C LEU A 245 6.19 6.72 0.27
N VAL A 246 7.03 5.68 0.34
CA VAL A 246 6.76 4.36 -0.28
C VAL A 246 5.50 3.73 0.30
N LEU A 247 5.37 3.72 1.63
CA LEU A 247 4.24 3.10 2.32
C LEU A 247 2.90 3.73 1.91
N VAL A 248 2.82 5.06 1.95
CA VAL A 248 1.55 5.75 1.69
C VAL A 248 1.27 5.84 0.20
N SER A 249 2.26 6.17 -0.64
CA SER A 249 2.06 6.28 -2.10
C SER A 249 1.62 4.96 -2.73
N SER A 250 2.18 3.82 -2.30
CA SER A 250 1.79 2.50 -2.79
C SER A 250 0.33 2.17 -2.47
N ASN A 251 -0.12 2.46 -1.23
CA ASN A 251 -1.51 2.30 -0.82
C ASN A 251 -2.45 3.22 -1.62
N LEU A 252 -2.08 4.48 -1.83
CA LEU A 252 -2.87 5.45 -2.59
C LEU A 252 -3.04 5.04 -4.06
N VAL A 253 -1.95 4.62 -4.71
CA VAL A 253 -1.97 4.11 -6.08
C VAL A 253 -2.84 2.87 -6.17
N ALA A 254 -2.68 1.90 -5.27
CA ALA A 254 -3.49 0.69 -5.25
C ALA A 254 -4.99 0.99 -5.12
N CYS A 255 -5.36 1.89 -4.19
CA CYS A 255 -6.73 2.35 -4.01
C CYS A 255 -7.30 3.02 -5.26
N ARG A 256 -6.54 3.92 -5.90
CA ARG A 256 -6.98 4.58 -7.15
C ARG A 256 -7.21 3.59 -8.26
N VAL A 257 -6.32 2.61 -8.44
CA VAL A 257 -6.47 1.58 -9.48
C VAL A 257 -7.73 0.73 -9.21
N ILE A 258 -8.02 0.36 -7.95
CA ILE A 258 -9.26 -0.35 -7.58
C ILE A 258 -10.51 0.47 -7.95
N LEU A 259 -10.55 1.76 -7.60
CA LEU A 259 -11.68 2.63 -7.94
C LEU A 259 -11.88 2.76 -9.45
N LEU A 260 -10.80 2.94 -10.21
CA LEU A 260 -10.85 3.06 -11.67
C LEU A 260 -11.34 1.77 -12.34
N LEU A 261 -10.90 0.61 -11.84
CA LEU A 261 -11.39 -0.69 -12.30
C LEU A 261 -12.89 -0.86 -12.04
N ARG A 262 -13.36 -0.52 -10.83
CA ARG A 262 -14.77 -0.59 -10.47
C ARG A 262 -15.63 0.31 -11.33
N ARG A 263 -15.16 1.55 -11.56
CA ARG A 263 -15.85 2.50 -12.45
C ARG A 263 -16.01 1.93 -13.86
N LYS A 264 -14.97 1.29 -14.41
CA LYS A 264 -15.03 0.71 -15.76
C LYS A 264 -15.82 -0.59 -15.84
N ALA A 265 -15.85 -1.38 -14.76
CA ALA A 265 -16.64 -2.60 -14.67
C ALA A 265 -18.13 -2.35 -14.39
N SER A 266 -18.50 -1.11 -14.04
CA SER A 266 -19.88 -0.68 -13.83
C SER A 266 -20.40 0.01 -15.10
N PRO A 267 -21.48 -0.45 -15.73
CA PRO A 267 -22.46 -1.43 -15.25
C PRO A 267 -22.02 -2.88 -15.45
N THR A 268 -22.24 -3.70 -14.43
CA THR A 268 -22.00 -5.15 -14.55
C THR A 268 -22.91 -5.76 -15.63
N GLN A 269 -22.47 -6.81 -16.33
CA GLN A 269 -23.29 -7.51 -17.34
C GLN A 269 -24.68 -7.91 -16.79
N SER A 270 -24.75 -8.25 -15.49
CA SER A 270 -26.02 -8.47 -14.79
C SER A 270 -26.89 -7.23 -14.68
N GLU A 271 -26.31 -6.04 -14.45
CA GLU A 271 -27.06 -4.78 -14.42
C GLU A 271 -27.51 -4.35 -15.82
N ILE A 272 -26.66 -4.54 -16.85
CA ILE A 272 -27.04 -4.31 -18.24
C ILE A 272 -28.19 -5.25 -18.63
N SER A 273 -28.05 -6.54 -18.34
CA SER A 273 -29.08 -7.54 -18.61
C SER A 273 -30.38 -7.21 -17.88
N ARG A 274 -30.31 -6.83 -16.59
CA ARG A 274 -31.48 -6.43 -15.80
C ARG A 274 -32.13 -5.14 -16.32
N ARG A 275 -31.33 -4.17 -16.77
CA ARG A 275 -31.83 -2.94 -17.39
C ARG A 275 -32.51 -3.23 -18.73
N ASN A 276 -31.93 -4.10 -19.54
CA ASN A 276 -32.52 -4.56 -20.80
C ASN A 276 -33.80 -5.35 -20.55
N SER A 277 -33.84 -6.24 -19.56
CA SER A 277 -35.05 -6.95 -19.15
C SER A 277 -36.15 -6.00 -18.71
N ASN A 278 -35.83 -4.96 -17.94
CA ASN A 278 -36.80 -3.93 -17.55
C ASN A 278 -37.30 -3.11 -18.76
N ILE A 279 -36.43 -2.76 -19.69
CA ILE A 279 -36.81 -2.04 -20.93
C ILE A 279 -37.75 -2.89 -21.77
N VAL A 280 -37.43 -4.17 -21.99
CA VAL A 280 -38.26 -5.11 -22.74
C VAL A 280 -39.60 -5.33 -22.04
N HIS A 281 -39.61 -5.54 -20.72
CA HIS A 281 -40.83 -5.71 -19.95
C HIS A 281 -41.75 -4.48 -20.01
N ASN A 282 -41.18 -3.27 -19.89
CA ASN A 282 -41.93 -2.02 -20.01
C ASN A 282 -42.48 -1.80 -21.43
N ALA A 283 -41.75 -2.23 -22.47
CA ALA A 283 -42.23 -2.15 -23.85
C ALA A 283 -43.47 -3.04 -24.07
N PHE A 284 -43.46 -4.28 -23.55
CA PHE A 284 -44.62 -5.17 -23.63
C PHE A 284 -45.82 -4.67 -22.83
N LYS A 285 -45.59 -4.06 -21.65
CA LYS A 285 -46.68 -3.48 -20.86
C LYS A 285 -47.42 -2.35 -21.60
N HIS A 286 -46.73 -1.64 -22.50
CA HIS A 286 -47.35 -0.60 -23.33
C HIS A 286 -48.00 -1.15 -24.61
N SER A 287 -47.57 -2.31 -25.14
CA SER A 287 -48.20 -2.89 -26.34
C SER A 287 -49.60 -3.42 -26.07
N ASP A 288 -49.86 -3.94 -24.86
CA ASP A 288 -51.18 -4.45 -24.47
C ASP A 288 -52.25 -3.35 -24.36
N VAL A 289 -51.85 -2.07 -24.31
CA VAL A 289 -52.76 -0.92 -24.31
C VAL A 289 -53.34 -0.65 -25.70
N TRP A 290 -52.66 -1.06 -26.78
CA TRP A 290 -53.09 -0.78 -28.16
C TRP A 290 -53.95 -1.88 -28.78
N THR A 291 -54.13 -3.03 -28.12
CA THR A 291 -54.90 -4.17 -28.66
C THR A 291 -56.33 -4.26 -28.12
N MET A 292 -56.80 -3.26 -27.38
CA MET A 292 -58.20 -3.16 -26.93
C MET A 292 -58.92 -1.99 -27.58
N ASP A 293 -59.20 -2.09 -28.88
CA ASP A 293 -60.36 -1.44 -29.50
C ASP A 293 -61.06 -2.43 -30.44
N PRO A 294 -62.00 -3.25 -29.92
CA PRO A 294 -62.90 -4.05 -30.73
C PRO A 294 -64.20 -3.31 -31.10
N GLY A 295 -64.20 -1.97 -31.16
CA GLY A 295 -65.44 -1.19 -31.30
C GLY A 295 -65.33 0.04 -32.18
N GLU A 296 -65.19 -0.16 -33.49
CA GLU A 296 -65.85 0.65 -34.55
C GLU A 296 -65.99 -0.18 -35.84
#